data_AF-A0A9J2Q2G9-F1
#
_entry.id   AF-A0A9J2Q2G9-F1
#
_cell.length_a   1.000
_cell.length_b   1.000
_cell.length_c   1.000
_cell.angle_alpha   90.00
_cell.angle_beta   90.00
_cell.angle_gamma   90.00
#
_symmetry.space_group_name_H-M   'P 1'
#
loop_
_entity.id
_entity.type
_entity.pdbx_description
1 polymer ?
#
loop_
_entity_poly.entity_id
_entity_poly.type
_entity_poly.pdbx_seq_one_letter_code
_entity_poly.pdbx_strand_id
1 'polypeptide(L)'
;MANMAGMYPDGVPGTDYPRTKNGTWPSHWTPVPVHTVEFETDHIGNAFAICPRVDQLNDYIRASKHYQKYVIDNKAFFKFLSNKTGMQIDLTNIAIINDVHTVEKIHKMTQPDWMTDEVAARILNLTQVSNKFTLGISKPYVPEMIKLRGGSLLKTIIDKMIMKIKCLSDRQNADCRWIRPLKYYAYSAHDTTVAALLATFGDVEQVVKGGLPRYTASVAIELWNRTDIGLAVKILFHSASSHHKYHAITRFTKGCPPNNDFCPLNQFVRRSKRFVPNDIEYECKARKNNHTKRTRLIYI
;
A
#
# COMPACT_ATOMS: atom_id res chain seq x y z
N MET A 1 -15.06 -8.89 4.47
CA MET A 1 -16.36 -9.56 4.23
C MET A 1 -17.47 -8.59 3.82
N ALA A 2 -17.71 -7.48 4.54
CA ALA A 2 -18.79 -6.53 4.24
C ALA A 2 -18.87 -6.05 2.76
N ASN A 3 -17.72 -5.80 2.12
CA ASN A 3 -17.67 -5.45 0.69
C ASN A 3 -18.34 -6.51 -0.21
N MET A 4 -18.05 -7.80 0.03
CA MET A 4 -18.64 -8.89 -0.75
C MET A 4 -20.15 -9.04 -0.49
N ALA A 5 -20.61 -8.76 0.73
CA ALA A 5 -22.04 -8.75 1.03
C ALA A 5 -22.79 -7.65 0.26
N GLY A 6 -22.18 -6.48 0.09
CA GLY A 6 -22.75 -5.43 -0.77
C GLY A 6 -22.67 -5.74 -2.26
N MET A 7 -21.66 -6.48 -2.71
CA MET A 7 -21.49 -6.86 -4.11
C MET A 7 -22.39 -8.03 -4.54
N TYR A 8 -22.69 -8.95 -3.62
CA TYR A 8 -23.53 -10.13 -3.85
C TYR A 8 -24.61 -10.26 -2.76
N PRO A 9 -25.63 -9.36 -2.76
CA PRO A 9 -26.67 -9.35 -1.73
C PRO A 9 -27.76 -10.42 -1.94
N ASP A 10 -27.88 -10.98 -3.14
CA ASP A 10 -29.07 -11.76 -3.54
C ASP A 10 -28.82 -13.29 -3.58
N GLY A 11 -28.18 -13.84 -2.54
CA GLY A 11 -27.90 -15.28 -2.47
C GLY A 11 -29.15 -16.17 -2.37
N VAL A 12 -29.13 -17.32 -3.06
CA VAL A 12 -30.26 -18.27 -3.17
C VAL A 12 -30.12 -19.49 -2.23
N PRO A 13 -31.13 -19.78 -1.38
CA PRO A 13 -31.10 -20.95 -0.49
C PRO A 13 -31.09 -22.29 -1.24
N GLY A 14 -30.13 -23.14 -0.91
CA GLY A 14 -29.91 -24.46 -1.54
C GLY A 14 -29.01 -24.41 -2.77
N THR A 15 -28.59 -23.21 -3.19
CA THR A 15 -27.62 -23.01 -4.28
C THR A 15 -26.36 -22.33 -3.75
N ASP A 16 -26.51 -21.14 -3.18
CA ASP A 16 -25.38 -20.35 -2.68
C ASP A 16 -25.09 -20.63 -1.20
N TYR A 17 -26.11 -20.97 -0.42
CA TYR A 17 -25.98 -21.33 1.00
C TYR A 17 -26.94 -22.43 1.43
N PRO A 18 -26.71 -23.11 2.57
CA PRO A 18 -27.54 -24.22 3.02
C PRO A 18 -29.01 -23.82 3.23
N ARG A 19 -29.93 -24.61 2.66
CA ARG A 19 -31.37 -24.50 2.98
C ARG A 19 -31.64 -25.20 4.31
N THR A 20 -31.93 -24.43 5.35
CA THR A 20 -32.27 -24.96 6.68
C THR A 20 -33.79 -24.96 6.89
N LYS A 21 -34.33 -26.00 7.56
CA LYS A 21 -35.78 -26.15 7.78
C LYS A 21 -36.38 -25.01 8.61
N ASN A 22 -35.60 -24.41 9.51
CA ASN A 22 -36.05 -23.38 10.44
C ASN A 22 -35.52 -21.98 10.08
N GLY A 23 -34.91 -21.80 8.90
CA GLY A 23 -34.32 -20.51 8.50
C GLY A 23 -33.18 -20.03 9.41
N THR A 24 -32.45 -20.96 10.04
CA THR A 24 -31.35 -20.64 10.99
C THR A 24 -30.09 -20.15 10.28
N TRP A 25 -29.99 -20.33 8.97
CA TRP A 25 -28.87 -19.82 8.20
C TRP A 25 -29.13 -18.35 7.81
N PRO A 26 -28.14 -17.45 7.93
CA PRO A 26 -28.28 -16.06 7.48
C PRO A 26 -28.73 -15.98 6.01
N SER A 27 -29.82 -15.24 5.75
CA SER A 27 -30.38 -15.02 4.41
C SER A 27 -29.90 -13.69 3.81
N HIS A 28 -30.22 -13.45 2.53
CA HIS A 28 -29.90 -12.21 1.79
C HIS A 28 -28.40 -11.87 1.73
N TRP A 29 -27.58 -12.90 1.50
CA TRP A 29 -26.15 -12.78 1.29
C TRP A 29 -25.60 -14.02 0.57
N THR A 30 -24.62 -13.82 -0.31
CA THR A 30 -23.86 -14.91 -0.93
C THR A 30 -22.52 -15.12 -0.19
N PRO A 31 -22.25 -16.32 0.36
CA PRO A 31 -20.94 -16.64 0.93
C PRO A 31 -19.84 -16.60 -0.12
N VAL A 32 -18.88 -15.68 0.07
CA VAL A 32 -17.68 -15.57 -0.75
C VAL A 32 -16.46 -15.90 0.12
N PRO A 33 -15.62 -16.89 -0.26
CA PRO A 33 -14.44 -17.22 0.51
C PRO A 33 -13.45 -16.05 0.51
N VAL A 34 -12.94 -15.72 1.71
CA VAL A 34 -11.86 -14.75 1.90
C VAL A 34 -10.63 -15.50 2.33
N HIS A 35 -9.64 -15.58 1.45
CA HIS A 35 -8.37 -16.22 1.73
C HIS A 35 -7.44 -15.24 2.45
N THR A 36 -6.67 -15.77 3.40
CA THR A 36 -5.63 -15.03 4.10
C THR A 36 -4.40 -15.91 4.27
N VAL A 37 -3.27 -15.29 4.55
CA VAL A 37 -2.02 -15.94 4.95
C VAL A 37 -1.59 -15.37 6.31
N GLU A 38 -0.47 -15.86 6.84
CA GLU A 38 0.12 -15.34 8.07
C GLU A 38 0.60 -13.89 7.91
N PHE A 39 0.29 -13.04 8.87
CA PHE A 39 0.48 -11.59 8.76
C PHE A 39 1.95 -11.16 8.66
N GLU A 40 2.83 -11.80 9.44
CA GLU A 40 4.24 -11.42 9.53
C GLU A 40 5.03 -11.72 8.25
N THR A 41 4.56 -12.68 7.45
CA THR A 41 5.19 -13.15 6.21
C THR A 41 4.40 -12.76 4.96
N ASP A 42 3.30 -12.02 5.11
CA ASP A 42 2.48 -11.55 3.99
C ASP A 42 3.11 -10.35 3.27
N HIS A 43 4.09 -10.62 2.41
CA HIS A 43 4.71 -9.58 1.59
C HIS A 43 3.75 -8.92 0.55
N ILE A 44 2.51 -9.42 0.38
CA ILE A 44 1.54 -8.87 -0.58
C ILE A 44 0.58 -7.92 0.13
N GLY A 45 -0.07 -8.37 1.21
CA GLY A 45 -1.06 -7.61 1.97
C GLY A 45 -0.46 -6.74 3.06
N ASN A 46 0.72 -7.08 3.58
CA ASN A 46 1.40 -6.34 4.65
C ASN A 46 2.70 -5.68 4.14
N ALA A 47 2.66 -4.35 3.96
CA ALA A 47 3.83 -3.56 3.55
C ALA A 47 4.97 -3.54 4.60
N PHE A 48 4.74 -4.10 5.79
CA PHE A 48 5.68 -4.22 6.91
C PHE A 48 5.93 -5.69 7.30
N ALA A 49 5.66 -6.64 6.41
CA ALA A 49 6.11 -8.01 6.57
C ALA A 49 7.62 -8.07 6.88
N ILE A 50 8.04 -9.06 7.67
CA ILE A 50 9.40 -9.15 8.22
C ILE A 50 10.42 -9.10 7.08
N CYS A 51 11.29 -8.10 7.13
CA CYS A 51 12.28 -7.88 6.08
C CYS A 51 13.53 -7.21 6.65
N PRO A 52 14.54 -7.99 7.11
CA PRO A 52 15.75 -7.44 7.72
C PRO A 52 16.49 -6.41 6.85
N ARG A 53 16.36 -6.49 5.53
CA ARG A 53 16.89 -5.47 4.61
C ARG A 53 16.22 -4.11 4.79
N VAL A 54 14.92 -4.06 5.04
CA VAL A 54 14.18 -2.83 5.32
C VAL A 54 14.68 -2.17 6.60
N ASP A 55 15.03 -2.93 7.62
CA ASP A 55 15.61 -2.38 8.86
C ASP A 55 16.93 -1.65 8.59
N GLN A 56 17.81 -2.25 7.80
CA GLN A 56 19.06 -1.60 7.36
C GLN A 56 18.81 -0.31 6.56
N LEU A 57 17.76 -0.29 5.74
CA LEU A 57 17.37 0.90 4.98
C LEU A 57 16.79 1.99 5.90
N ASN A 58 16.03 1.61 6.91
CA ASN A 58 15.53 2.53 7.94
C ASN A 58 16.69 3.17 8.71
N ASP A 59 17.70 2.38 9.10
CA ASP A 59 18.89 2.91 9.78
C ASP A 59 19.66 3.89 8.89
N TYR A 60 19.83 3.56 7.61
CA TYR A 60 20.42 4.47 6.61
C TYR A 60 19.64 5.79 6.50
N ILE A 61 18.31 5.72 6.43
CA ILE A 61 17.44 6.91 6.35
C ILE A 61 17.56 7.74 7.64
N ARG A 62 17.49 7.09 8.81
CA ARG A 62 17.58 7.74 10.12
C ARG A 62 18.93 8.45 10.31
N ALA A 63 20.01 7.89 9.80
CA ALA A 63 21.34 8.53 9.83
C ALA A 63 21.48 9.71 8.86
N SER A 64 20.54 9.92 7.94
CA SER A 64 20.63 10.98 6.94
C SER A 64 20.44 12.39 7.53
N LYS A 65 21.13 13.38 6.95
CA LYS A 65 21.00 14.80 7.35
C LYS A 65 19.56 15.31 7.31
N HIS A 66 18.77 14.85 6.34
CA HIS A 66 17.39 15.27 6.17
C HIS A 66 16.48 14.75 7.29
N TYR A 67 16.62 13.49 7.66
CA TYR A 67 15.88 12.92 8.80
C TYR A 67 16.29 13.60 10.11
N GLN A 68 17.60 13.72 10.35
CA GLN A 68 18.15 14.35 11.56
C GLN A 68 17.71 15.81 11.70
N LYS A 69 17.56 16.55 10.60
CA LYS A 69 17.00 17.91 10.63
C LYS A 69 15.60 17.95 11.24
N TYR A 70 14.68 17.07 10.81
CA TYR A 70 13.34 17.01 11.41
C TYR A 70 13.38 16.66 12.89
N VAL A 71 14.27 15.73 13.29
CA VAL A 71 14.46 15.36 14.70
C VAL A 71 14.92 16.56 15.54
N ILE A 72 15.93 17.29 15.07
CA ILE A 72 16.51 18.44 15.78
C ILE A 72 15.49 19.58 15.85
N ASP A 73 14.91 19.97 14.71
CA ASP A 73 14.00 21.11 14.60
C ASP A 73 12.71 20.91 15.43
N ASN A 74 12.33 19.66 15.72
CA ASN A 74 11.11 19.33 16.46
C ASN A 74 11.37 18.71 17.84
N LYS A 75 12.61 18.72 18.33
CA LYS A 75 12.99 18.10 19.61
C LYS A 75 12.12 18.56 20.79
N ALA A 76 11.88 19.86 20.91
CA ALA A 76 11.05 20.42 21.98
C ALA A 76 9.58 19.97 21.86
N PHE A 77 9.06 19.88 20.64
CA PHE A 77 7.70 19.44 20.38
C PHE A 77 7.53 17.95 20.68
N PHE A 78 8.48 17.10 20.29
CA PHE A 78 8.49 15.69 20.68
C PHE A 78 8.52 15.52 22.20
N LYS A 79 9.35 16.29 22.92
CA LYS A 79 9.35 16.28 24.40
C LYS A 79 8.00 16.70 24.98
N PHE A 80 7.37 17.73 24.42
CA PHE A 80 6.03 18.15 24.82
C PHE A 80 5.01 17.02 24.64
N LEU A 81 5.00 16.37 23.46
CA LEU A 81 4.11 15.24 23.19
C LEU A 81 4.38 14.09 24.15
N SER A 82 5.66 13.72 24.38
CA SER A 82 5.99 12.64 25.31
C SER A 82 5.48 12.89 26.73
N ASN A 83 5.58 14.13 27.21
CA ASN A 83 5.06 14.51 28.52
C ASN A 83 3.52 14.45 28.57
N LYS A 84 2.84 14.77 27.46
CA LYS A 84 1.38 14.77 27.40
C LYS A 84 0.77 13.39 27.20
N THR A 85 1.44 12.50 26.47
CA THR A 85 0.96 11.14 26.18
C THR A 85 1.45 10.10 27.18
N GLY A 86 2.53 10.39 27.93
CA GLY A 86 3.19 9.42 28.81
C GLY A 86 4.04 8.37 28.07
N MET A 87 4.17 8.48 26.75
CA MET A 87 4.98 7.60 25.89
C MET A 87 6.15 8.38 25.31
N GLN A 88 7.30 7.76 25.07
CA GLN A 88 8.37 8.43 24.31
C GLN A 88 7.94 8.60 22.85
N ILE A 89 7.78 9.85 22.43
CA ILE A 89 7.39 10.23 21.07
C ILE A 89 8.59 10.75 20.30
N ASP A 90 8.73 10.27 19.06
CA ASP A 90 9.65 10.80 18.08
C ASP A 90 9.03 10.72 16.67
N LEU A 91 9.84 11.00 15.64
CA LEU A 91 9.35 10.98 14.27
C LEU A 91 8.90 9.58 13.79
N THR A 92 9.39 8.50 14.41
CA THR A 92 9.07 7.12 14.01
C THR A 92 7.67 6.68 14.44
N ASN A 93 7.15 7.24 15.54
CA ASN A 93 5.89 6.80 16.13
C ASN A 93 4.83 7.92 16.26
N ILE A 94 5.11 9.15 15.83
CA ILE A 94 4.16 10.27 15.87
C ILE A 94 2.82 9.99 15.17
N ALA A 95 2.81 9.09 14.18
CA ALA A 95 1.61 8.67 13.47
C ALA A 95 0.53 8.07 14.40
N ILE A 96 0.93 7.46 15.53
CA ILE A 96 0.01 6.88 16.51
C ILE A 96 -0.90 7.96 17.10
N ILE A 97 -0.34 9.12 17.45
CA ILE A 97 -1.12 10.24 18.01
C ILE A 97 -2.08 10.78 16.95
N ASN A 98 -1.62 10.91 15.71
CA ASN A 98 -2.45 11.37 14.61
C ASN A 98 -3.64 10.43 14.36
N ASP A 99 -3.41 9.12 14.40
CA ASP A 99 -4.44 8.10 14.20
C ASP A 99 -5.51 8.18 15.29
N VAL A 100 -5.09 8.15 16.57
CA VAL A 100 -6.01 8.30 17.72
C VAL A 100 -6.82 9.57 17.61
N HIS A 101 -6.16 10.71 17.39
CA HIS A 101 -6.84 12.00 17.22
C HIS A 101 -7.87 11.96 16.08
N THR A 102 -7.50 11.37 14.94
CA THR A 102 -8.40 11.29 13.77
C THR A 102 -9.63 10.44 14.06
N VAL A 103 -9.44 9.26 14.67
CA VAL A 103 -10.54 8.34 15.02
C VAL A 103 -11.47 8.98 16.04
N GLU A 104 -10.94 9.54 17.11
CA GLU A 104 -11.74 10.21 18.15
C GLU A 104 -12.57 11.35 17.56
N LYS A 105 -11.99 12.16 16.66
CA LYS A 105 -12.73 13.23 15.96
C LYS A 105 -13.83 12.68 15.07
N ILE A 106 -13.59 11.59 14.33
CA ILE A 106 -14.63 10.92 13.51
C ILE A 106 -15.81 10.46 14.39
N HIS A 107 -15.51 9.94 15.57
CA HIS A 107 -16.51 9.46 16.53
C HIS A 107 -17.03 10.55 17.49
N LYS A 108 -16.74 11.83 17.22
CA LYS A 108 -17.21 12.99 18.00
C LYS A 108 -16.84 12.91 19.49
N MET A 109 -15.71 12.30 19.81
CA MET A 109 -15.20 12.21 21.17
C MET A 109 -14.53 13.53 21.57
N THR A 110 -14.56 13.82 22.87
CA THR A 110 -13.86 14.97 23.45
C THR A 110 -12.36 14.81 23.29
N GLN A 111 -11.66 15.92 23.07
CA GLN A 111 -10.21 15.95 22.96
C GLN A 111 -9.60 16.52 24.24
N PRO A 112 -8.38 16.10 24.60
CA PRO A 112 -7.71 16.70 25.75
C PRO A 112 -7.35 18.15 25.44
N ASP A 113 -7.39 19.02 26.44
CA ASP A 113 -7.22 20.49 26.28
C ASP A 113 -5.93 20.91 25.57
N TRP A 114 -4.88 20.09 25.65
CA TRP A 114 -3.60 20.36 25.02
C TRP A 114 -3.57 20.06 23.51
N MET A 115 -4.55 19.29 22.99
CA MET A 115 -4.68 18.95 21.58
C MET A 115 -5.44 20.05 20.84
N THR A 116 -4.80 21.22 20.73
CA THR A 116 -5.34 22.34 19.94
C THR A 116 -5.24 22.06 18.44
N ASP A 117 -5.95 22.84 17.62
CA ASP A 117 -5.88 22.71 16.15
C ASP A 117 -4.46 22.90 15.61
N GLU A 118 -3.66 23.77 16.23
CA GLU A 118 -2.25 23.98 15.88
C GLU A 118 -1.39 22.73 16.18
N VAL A 119 -1.58 22.13 17.36
CA VAL A 119 -0.88 20.91 17.76
C VAL A 119 -1.27 19.76 16.84
N ALA A 120 -2.55 19.59 16.55
CA ALA A 120 -3.07 18.58 15.63
C ALA A 120 -2.50 18.76 14.21
N ALA A 121 -2.49 19.98 13.68
CA ALA A 121 -1.92 20.27 12.37
C ALA A 121 -0.42 19.97 12.32
N ARG A 122 0.32 20.27 13.39
CA ARG A 122 1.76 19.97 13.48
C ARG A 122 2.03 18.46 13.55
N ILE A 123 1.22 17.71 14.31
CA ILE A 123 1.27 16.24 14.37
C ILE A 123 1.00 15.64 12.99
N LEU A 124 -0.04 16.12 12.29
CA LEU A 124 -0.38 15.65 10.94
C LEU A 124 0.77 15.89 9.96
N ASN A 125 1.37 17.09 9.97
CA ASN A 125 2.49 17.42 9.10
C ASN A 125 3.69 16.50 9.34
N LEU A 126 4.06 16.26 10.61
CA LEU A 126 5.17 15.35 10.95
C LEU A 126 4.83 13.89 10.63
N THR A 127 3.57 13.48 10.77
CA THR A 127 3.08 12.16 10.35
C THR A 127 3.25 11.97 8.84
N GLN A 128 2.88 12.96 8.03
CA GLN A 128 3.10 12.91 6.58
C GLN A 128 4.59 12.81 6.22
N VAL A 129 5.45 13.55 6.92
CA VAL A 129 6.90 13.46 6.76
C VAL A 129 7.40 12.06 7.11
N SER A 130 6.97 11.50 8.25
CA SER A 130 7.32 10.14 8.68
C SER A 130 6.92 9.10 7.64
N ASN A 131 5.68 9.16 7.13
CA ASN A 131 5.18 8.27 6.09
C ASN A 131 6.03 8.32 4.81
N LYS A 132 6.50 9.51 4.40
CA LYS A 132 7.39 9.64 3.24
C LYS A 132 8.73 8.93 3.45
N PHE A 133 9.30 9.00 4.65
CA PHE A 133 10.53 8.26 4.97
C PHE A 133 10.27 6.76 4.97
N THR A 134 9.19 6.32 5.61
CA THR A 134 8.80 4.91 5.70
C THR A 134 8.58 4.28 4.33
N LEU A 135 7.96 5.01 3.38
CA LEU A 135 7.74 4.56 2.01
C LEU A 135 8.97 4.68 1.11
N GLY A 136 10.07 5.30 1.56
CA GLY A 136 11.28 5.51 0.76
C GLY A 136 11.16 6.59 -0.31
N ILE A 137 10.14 7.45 -0.22
CA ILE A 137 9.86 8.53 -1.18
C ILE A 137 10.36 9.91 -0.71
N SER A 138 10.92 9.99 0.51
CA SER A 138 11.51 11.21 1.07
C SER A 138 12.90 11.50 0.47
N LYS A 139 13.63 12.45 1.07
CA LYS A 139 15.06 12.67 0.86
C LYS A 139 15.82 12.06 2.04
N PRO A 140 16.75 11.10 1.85
CA PRO A 140 17.14 10.49 0.57
C PRO A 140 16.03 9.61 -0.04
N TYR A 141 15.96 9.59 -1.37
CA TYR A 141 15.04 8.73 -2.11
C TYR A 141 15.60 7.30 -2.14
N VAL A 142 14.81 6.32 -1.69
CA VAL A 142 15.25 4.93 -1.49
C VAL A 142 14.36 3.97 -2.31
N PRO A 143 14.60 3.80 -3.62
CA PRO A 143 13.78 2.94 -4.47
C PRO A 143 13.78 1.46 -4.05
N GLU A 144 14.83 1.00 -3.38
CA GLU A 144 14.87 -0.36 -2.81
C GLU A 144 13.81 -0.54 -1.72
N MET A 145 13.53 0.48 -0.90
CA MET A 145 12.44 0.45 0.08
C MET A 145 11.07 0.33 -0.60
N ILE A 146 10.86 1.11 -1.67
CA ILE A 146 9.61 1.06 -2.46
C ILE A 146 9.39 -0.35 -3.03
N LYS A 147 10.45 -0.95 -3.57
CA LYS A 147 10.45 -2.32 -4.07
C LYS A 147 10.09 -3.33 -2.99
N LEU A 148 10.70 -3.26 -1.81
CA LEU A 148 10.48 -4.23 -0.74
C LEU A 148 9.10 -4.10 -0.06
N ARG A 149 8.49 -2.90 -0.08
CA ARG A 149 7.17 -2.66 0.56
C ARG A 149 5.97 -2.84 -0.37
N GLY A 150 6.04 -2.35 -1.60
CA GLY A 150 4.91 -2.35 -2.54
C GLY A 150 5.11 -3.26 -3.75
N GLY A 151 6.34 -3.75 -3.95
CA GLY A 151 6.74 -4.44 -5.17
C GLY A 151 6.11 -5.82 -5.35
N SER A 152 5.91 -6.57 -4.27
CA SER A 152 5.30 -7.91 -4.32
C SER A 152 3.84 -7.86 -4.75
N LEU A 153 3.06 -6.89 -4.27
CA LEU A 153 1.69 -6.65 -4.74
C LEU A 153 1.69 -6.22 -6.21
N LEU A 154 2.55 -5.27 -6.61
CA LEU A 154 2.71 -4.86 -8.01
C LEU A 154 3.04 -6.04 -8.92
N LYS A 155 4.01 -6.87 -8.53
CA LYS A 155 4.41 -8.09 -9.24
C LYS A 155 3.22 -9.02 -9.41
N THR A 156 2.49 -9.27 -8.33
CA THR A 156 1.36 -10.18 -8.31
C THR A 156 0.24 -9.72 -9.24
N ILE A 157 -0.02 -8.42 -9.32
CA ILE A 157 -0.97 -7.83 -10.28
C ILE A 157 -0.49 -8.03 -11.72
N ILE A 158 0.77 -7.70 -12.02
CA ILE A 158 1.37 -7.86 -13.36
C ILE A 158 1.34 -9.32 -13.80
N ASP A 159 1.77 -10.24 -12.93
CA ASP A 159 1.80 -11.68 -13.21
C ASP A 159 0.40 -12.22 -13.50
N LYS A 160 -0.61 -11.77 -12.74
CA LYS A 160 -2.02 -12.13 -13.00
C LYS A 160 -2.50 -11.62 -14.36
N MET A 161 -2.17 -10.39 -14.74
CA MET A 161 -2.52 -9.86 -16.07
C MET A 161 -1.88 -10.69 -17.20
N ILE A 162 -0.58 -10.98 -17.09
CA ILE A 162 0.16 -11.76 -18.09
C ILE A 162 -0.39 -13.20 -18.16
N MET A 163 -0.63 -13.83 -17.01
CA MET A 163 -1.22 -15.17 -16.94
C MET A 163 -2.61 -15.18 -17.56
N LYS A 164 -3.45 -14.17 -17.29
CA LYS A 164 -4.78 -14.03 -17.90
C LYS A 164 -4.69 -14.01 -19.43
N ILE A 165 -3.80 -13.19 -19.98
CA ILE A 165 -3.60 -13.07 -21.43
C ILE A 165 -3.16 -14.41 -22.03
N LYS A 166 -2.12 -15.03 -21.47
CA LYS A 166 -1.62 -16.34 -21.93
C LYS A 166 -2.72 -17.39 -21.91
N CYS A 167 -3.48 -17.46 -20.83
CA CYS A 167 -4.54 -18.44 -20.63
C CYS A 167 -5.79 -18.22 -21.48
N LEU A 168 -6.02 -17.00 -21.99
CA LEU A 168 -7.07 -16.74 -22.98
C LEU A 168 -6.67 -17.21 -24.38
N SER A 169 -5.38 -17.15 -24.71
CA SER A 169 -4.84 -17.60 -26.00
C SER A 169 -4.67 -19.12 -26.08
N ASP A 170 -4.27 -19.76 -24.98
CA ASP A 170 -4.16 -21.22 -24.88
C ASP A 170 -5.36 -21.78 -24.10
N ARG A 171 -6.37 -22.30 -24.83
CA ARG A 171 -7.61 -22.84 -24.25
C ARG A 171 -7.48 -24.27 -23.73
N GLN A 172 -6.43 -25.00 -24.10
CA GLN A 172 -6.27 -26.41 -23.76
C GLN A 172 -5.51 -26.62 -22.46
N ASN A 173 -4.69 -25.65 -22.05
CA ASN A 173 -3.95 -25.72 -20.79
C ASN A 173 -4.88 -25.89 -19.57
N ALA A 174 -4.73 -26.99 -18.81
CA ALA A 174 -5.57 -27.26 -17.65
C ALA A 174 -5.32 -26.29 -16.48
N ASP A 175 -4.09 -25.78 -16.32
CA ASP A 175 -3.69 -24.87 -15.24
C ASP A 175 -4.38 -23.50 -15.35
N CYS A 176 -4.90 -23.18 -16.54
CA CYS A 176 -5.59 -21.95 -16.84
C CYS A 176 -7.09 -21.97 -16.48
N ARG A 177 -7.64 -23.10 -16.02
CA ARG A 177 -9.09 -23.25 -15.74
C ARG A 177 -9.63 -22.20 -14.77
N TRP A 178 -8.88 -21.85 -13.72
CA TRP A 178 -9.34 -20.91 -12.69
C TRP A 178 -9.26 -19.45 -13.14
N ILE A 179 -8.21 -19.06 -13.88
CA ILE A 179 -7.98 -17.66 -14.25
C ILE A 179 -8.76 -17.23 -15.51
N ARG A 180 -9.11 -18.15 -16.41
CA ARG A 180 -9.91 -17.86 -17.61
C ARG A 180 -11.29 -17.24 -17.31
N PRO A 181 -12.10 -17.77 -16.38
CA PRO A 181 -13.38 -17.14 -16.04
C PRO A 181 -13.21 -15.93 -15.10
N LEU A 182 -12.11 -15.85 -14.35
CA LEU A 182 -11.88 -14.79 -13.36
C LEU A 182 -11.93 -13.39 -13.98
N LYS A 183 -12.84 -12.55 -13.50
CA LYS A 183 -13.00 -11.14 -13.95
C LYS A 183 -12.53 -10.12 -12.92
N TYR A 184 -12.53 -10.50 -11.65
CA TYR A 184 -12.24 -9.62 -10.53
C TYR A 184 -11.44 -10.37 -9.47
N TYR A 185 -10.39 -9.74 -8.95
CA TYR A 185 -9.57 -10.27 -7.87
C TYR A 185 -9.24 -9.13 -6.91
N ALA A 186 -9.67 -9.26 -5.65
CA ALA A 186 -9.56 -8.19 -4.66
C ALA A 186 -8.51 -8.52 -3.59
N TYR A 187 -7.77 -7.50 -3.19
CA TYR A 187 -6.88 -7.52 -2.03
C TYR A 187 -7.46 -6.59 -0.97
N SER A 188 -7.96 -7.16 0.13
CA SER A 188 -8.38 -6.38 1.30
C SER A 188 -7.17 -6.20 2.20
N ALA A 189 -6.69 -4.97 2.36
CA ALA A 189 -5.45 -4.68 3.05
C ALA A 189 -5.52 -3.32 3.77
N HIS A 190 -4.37 -2.70 4.02
CA HIS A 190 -4.24 -1.48 4.81
C HIS A 190 -4.00 -0.24 3.94
N ASP A 191 -4.19 0.93 4.54
CA ASP A 191 -3.82 2.23 3.98
C ASP A 191 -2.35 2.27 3.53
N THR A 192 -1.46 1.67 4.33
CA THR A 192 -0.04 1.53 4.04
C THR A 192 0.23 0.61 2.84
N THR A 193 -0.55 -0.46 2.66
CA THR A 193 -0.48 -1.33 1.48
C THR A 193 -0.83 -0.56 0.21
N VAL A 194 -1.92 0.23 0.25
CA VAL A 194 -2.32 1.09 -0.86
C VAL A 194 -1.26 2.15 -1.14
N ALA A 195 -0.74 2.82 -0.11
CA ALA A 195 0.30 3.83 -0.26
C ALA A 195 1.61 3.24 -0.81
N ALA A 196 2.02 2.06 -0.36
CA ALA A 196 3.20 1.34 -0.86
C ALA A 196 3.04 0.94 -2.31
N LEU A 197 1.87 0.43 -2.72
CA LEU A 197 1.57 0.14 -4.12
C LEU A 197 1.64 1.42 -4.98
N LEU A 198 1.00 2.51 -4.54
CA LEU A 198 1.02 3.78 -5.26
C LEU A 198 2.43 4.40 -5.34
N ALA A 199 3.28 4.18 -4.33
CA ALA A 199 4.69 4.60 -4.37
C ALA A 199 5.45 3.92 -5.52
N THR A 200 5.10 2.69 -5.89
CA THR A 200 5.67 2.03 -7.08
C THR A 200 5.30 2.74 -8.38
N PHE A 201 4.22 3.52 -8.42
CA PHE A 201 3.80 4.30 -9.60
C PHE A 201 4.56 5.63 -9.74
N GLY A 202 5.33 6.04 -8.72
CA GLY A 202 6.32 7.09 -8.84
C GLY A 202 5.84 8.53 -8.61
N ASP A 203 4.53 8.80 -8.54
CA ASP A 203 3.97 10.11 -8.13
C ASP A 203 2.82 9.96 -7.12
N VAL A 204 3.05 9.20 -6.05
CA VAL A 204 2.05 8.96 -4.99
C VAL A 204 1.49 10.26 -4.39
N GLU A 205 2.30 11.31 -4.27
CA GLU A 205 1.86 12.60 -3.72
C GLU A 205 0.85 13.35 -4.61
N GLN A 206 0.81 13.06 -5.92
CA GLN A 206 -0.21 13.62 -6.82
C GLN A 206 -1.55 12.88 -6.67
N VAL A 207 -1.52 11.63 -6.20
CA VAL A 207 -2.69 10.76 -6.03
C VAL A 207 -3.28 10.88 -4.63
N VAL A 208 -2.44 10.72 -3.60
CA VAL A 208 -2.87 10.75 -2.20
C VAL A 208 -2.45 12.09 -1.59
N LYS A 209 -3.41 13.01 -1.51
CA LYS A 209 -3.23 14.31 -0.87
C LYS A 209 -3.51 14.20 0.63
N GLY A 210 -2.58 14.68 1.46
CA GLY A 210 -2.78 14.80 2.91
C GLY A 210 -2.38 13.59 3.76
N GLY A 211 -1.60 12.64 3.22
CA GLY A 211 -1.03 11.54 4.00
C GLY A 211 -1.37 10.16 3.46
N LEU A 212 -1.76 9.24 4.34
CA LEU A 212 -2.17 7.89 3.96
C LEU A 212 -3.64 7.88 3.44
N PRO A 213 -4.01 6.88 2.63
CA PRO A 213 -5.38 6.70 2.15
C PRO A 213 -6.41 6.59 3.29
N ARG A 214 -7.59 7.20 3.12
CA ARG A 214 -8.68 7.15 4.10
C ARG A 214 -9.35 5.77 4.15
N TYR A 215 -10.15 5.52 5.19
CA TYR A 215 -11.00 4.31 5.26
C TYR A 215 -11.78 4.11 3.97
N THR A 216 -11.87 2.86 3.51
CA THR A 216 -12.50 2.44 2.25
C THR A 216 -11.89 3.00 0.96
N ALA A 217 -10.77 3.74 1.03
CA ALA A 217 -10.04 4.12 -0.18
C ALA A 217 -9.53 2.87 -0.90
N SER A 218 -9.48 2.92 -2.23
CA SER A 218 -9.12 1.76 -3.02
C SER A 218 -8.56 2.14 -4.39
N VAL A 219 -7.73 1.24 -4.92
CA VAL A 219 -7.16 1.34 -6.26
C VAL A 219 -7.72 0.20 -7.09
N ALA A 220 -8.31 0.52 -8.24
CA ALA A 220 -8.70 -0.49 -9.24
C ALA A 220 -7.70 -0.43 -10.39
N ILE A 221 -7.20 -1.59 -10.81
CA ILE A 221 -6.23 -1.72 -11.89
C ILE A 221 -6.82 -2.67 -12.92
N GLU A 222 -7.16 -2.13 -14.07
CA GLU A 222 -7.93 -2.81 -15.10
C GLU A 222 -7.03 -3.19 -16.27
N LEU A 223 -7.17 -4.42 -16.76
CA LEU A 223 -6.58 -4.87 -18.01
C LEU A 223 -7.61 -4.72 -19.14
N TRP A 224 -7.27 -3.92 -20.13
CA TRP A 224 -8.09 -3.63 -21.30
C TRP A 224 -7.48 -4.23 -22.56
N ASN A 225 -8.33 -4.60 -23.52
CA ASN A 225 -7.92 -4.89 -24.90
C ASN A 225 -8.62 -3.87 -25.80
N ARG A 226 -7.87 -2.85 -26.25
CA ARG A 226 -8.39 -1.76 -27.06
C ARG A 226 -7.97 -1.90 -28.53
N THR A 227 -8.78 -1.36 -29.43
CA THR A 227 -8.50 -1.37 -30.88
C THR A 227 -7.37 -0.42 -31.29
N ASP A 228 -7.19 0.70 -30.58
CA ASP A 228 -6.20 1.74 -30.89
C ASP A 228 -4.83 1.52 -30.24
N ILE A 229 -4.80 0.90 -29.06
CA ILE A 229 -3.57 0.71 -28.25
C ILE A 229 -3.19 -0.78 -28.11
N GLY A 230 -4.14 -1.69 -28.32
CA GLY A 230 -4.00 -3.10 -27.94
C GLY A 230 -4.19 -3.30 -26.43
N LEU A 231 -3.40 -4.20 -25.85
CA LEU A 231 -3.44 -4.49 -24.41
C LEU A 231 -2.94 -3.29 -23.60
N ALA A 232 -3.78 -2.80 -22.70
CA ALA A 232 -3.49 -1.61 -21.91
C ALA A 232 -3.94 -1.75 -20.45
N VAL A 233 -3.30 -0.99 -19.57
CA VAL A 233 -3.62 -0.88 -18.15
C VAL A 233 -4.27 0.47 -17.89
N LYS A 234 -5.39 0.47 -17.17
CA LYS A 234 -6.02 1.66 -16.61
C LYS A 234 -6.01 1.57 -15.09
N ILE A 235 -5.58 2.65 -14.43
CA ILE A 235 -5.47 2.73 -12.98
C ILE A 235 -6.46 3.77 -12.49
N LEU A 236 -7.34 3.36 -11.60
CA LEU A 236 -8.37 4.18 -10.99
C LEU A 236 -8.13 4.28 -9.48
N PHE A 237 -8.41 5.44 -8.90
CA PHE A 237 -8.37 5.64 -7.45
C PHE A 237 -9.70 6.16 -6.94
N HIS A 238 -10.14 5.63 -5.80
CA HIS A 238 -11.25 6.14 -5.02
C HIS A 238 -10.72 6.57 -3.66
N SER A 239 -10.87 7.85 -3.33
CA SER A 239 -10.32 8.46 -2.12
C SER A 239 -11.23 8.35 -0.89
N ALA A 240 -12.39 7.68 -1.03
CA ALA A 240 -13.37 7.49 0.05
C ALA A 240 -13.89 8.78 0.70
N SER A 241 -14.17 9.79 -0.13
CA SER A 241 -15.09 10.85 0.27
C SER A 241 -16.41 10.67 -0.48
N SER A 242 -17.52 10.95 0.20
CA SER A 242 -18.91 10.70 -0.24
C SER A 242 -19.29 11.23 -1.62
N HIS A 243 -18.46 12.10 -2.21
CA HIS A 243 -18.70 12.73 -3.50
C HIS A 243 -17.70 12.34 -4.60
N HIS A 244 -16.67 11.54 -4.32
CA HIS A 244 -15.65 11.19 -5.30
C HIS A 244 -15.85 9.76 -5.83
N LYS A 245 -16.34 9.65 -7.06
CA LYS A 245 -16.30 8.39 -7.83
C LYS A 245 -14.83 7.99 -8.11
N TYR A 246 -14.61 6.74 -8.53
CA TYR A 246 -13.32 6.34 -9.09
C TYR A 246 -12.91 7.30 -10.21
N HIS A 247 -11.66 7.76 -10.17
CA HIS A 247 -11.08 8.61 -11.21
C HIS A 247 -9.74 8.05 -11.69
N ALA A 248 -9.43 8.29 -12.96
CA ALA A 248 -8.21 7.78 -13.57
C ALA A 248 -6.97 8.52 -13.06
N ILE A 249 -6.00 7.72 -12.60
CA ILE A 249 -4.68 8.15 -12.13
C ILE A 249 -3.54 7.60 -12.98
N THR A 250 -3.84 6.91 -14.09
CA THR A 250 -2.85 6.34 -15.00
C THR A 250 -1.82 7.37 -15.46
N ARG A 251 -2.22 8.61 -15.72
CA ARG A 251 -1.33 9.73 -16.08
C ARG A 251 -0.25 10.05 -15.05
N PHE A 252 -0.50 9.78 -13.77
CA PHE A 252 0.47 10.00 -12.68
C PHE A 252 1.43 8.81 -12.51
N THR A 253 1.30 7.79 -13.35
CA THR A 253 2.17 6.62 -13.32
C THR A 253 3.39 6.90 -14.17
N LYS A 254 4.49 7.39 -13.58
CA LYS A 254 5.77 7.69 -14.28
C LYS A 254 6.16 6.65 -15.31
N GLY A 255 6.45 7.07 -16.53
CA GLY A 255 6.78 6.15 -17.64
C GLY A 255 5.56 5.56 -18.36
N CYS A 256 4.33 5.90 -18.00
CA CYS A 256 3.13 5.78 -18.83
C CYS A 256 2.84 7.11 -19.56
N PRO A 257 1.99 7.12 -20.61
CA PRO A 257 1.66 8.36 -21.32
C PRO A 257 0.97 9.40 -20.41
N PRO A 258 1.44 10.66 -20.38
CA PRO A 258 0.94 11.67 -19.43
C PRO A 258 -0.46 12.21 -19.77
N ASN A 259 -0.87 12.12 -21.03
CA ASN A 259 -2.15 12.66 -21.51
C ASN A 259 -3.15 11.55 -21.89
N ASN A 260 -3.01 10.36 -21.30
CA ASN A 260 -3.89 9.23 -21.58
C ASN A 260 -4.26 8.50 -20.28
N ASP A 261 -5.52 8.08 -20.18
CA ASP A 261 -6.00 7.23 -19.09
C ASP A 261 -5.55 5.77 -19.22
N PHE A 262 -4.91 5.41 -20.33
CA PHE A 262 -4.44 4.07 -20.64
C PHE A 262 -2.92 4.04 -20.84
N CYS A 263 -2.29 3.05 -20.23
CA CYS A 263 -0.87 2.76 -20.40
C CYS A 263 -0.71 1.44 -21.16
N PRO A 264 -0.01 1.40 -22.31
CA PRO A 264 0.27 0.14 -22.99
C PRO A 264 0.88 -0.89 -22.02
N LEU A 265 0.39 -2.12 -22.02
CA LEU A 265 0.77 -3.13 -21.02
C LEU A 265 2.28 -3.38 -21.00
N ASN A 266 2.92 -3.46 -22.18
CA ASN A 266 4.36 -3.61 -22.31
C ASN A 266 5.14 -2.45 -21.65
N GLN A 267 4.64 -1.22 -21.80
CA GLN A 267 5.20 -0.02 -21.19
C GLN A 267 5.03 -0.04 -19.67
N PHE A 268 3.84 -0.41 -19.19
CA PHE A 268 3.56 -0.58 -17.76
C PHE A 268 4.46 -1.66 -17.12
N VAL A 269 4.65 -2.81 -17.76
CA VAL A 269 5.56 -3.85 -17.28
C VAL A 269 7.00 -3.35 -17.26
N ARG A 270 7.46 -2.70 -18.34
CA ARG A 270 8.84 -2.19 -18.47
C ARG A 270 9.19 -1.18 -17.38
N ARG A 271 8.32 -0.19 -17.12
CA ARG A 271 8.54 0.82 -16.06
C ARG A 271 8.51 0.19 -14.65
N SER A 272 7.75 -0.89 -14.47
CA SER A 272 7.57 -1.54 -13.17
C SER A 272 8.75 -2.41 -12.76
N LYS A 273 9.61 -2.83 -13.71
CA LYS A 273 10.76 -3.71 -13.45
C LYS A 273 11.66 -3.27 -12.29
N ARG A 274 11.86 -1.96 -12.10
CA ARG A 274 12.70 -1.44 -11.00
C ARG A 274 12.10 -1.72 -9.61
N PHE A 275 10.79 -1.87 -9.52
CA PHE A 275 10.05 -2.03 -8.27
C PHE A 275 9.53 -3.44 -8.06
N VAL A 276 9.73 -4.36 -9.00
CA VAL A 276 9.26 -5.75 -8.89
C VAL A 276 10.39 -6.62 -8.32
N PRO A 277 10.20 -7.31 -7.17
CA PRO A 277 11.16 -8.27 -6.67
C PRO A 277 11.21 -9.52 -7.55
N ASN A 278 12.41 -10.08 -7.70
CA ASN A 278 12.56 -11.39 -8.34
C ASN A 278 12.14 -12.48 -7.35
N ASP A 279 12.69 -12.40 -6.14
CA ASP A 279 12.42 -13.26 -4.99
C ASP A 279 12.43 -12.36 -3.74
N ILE A 280 11.25 -12.12 -3.16
CA ILE A 280 11.12 -11.21 -2.03
C ILE A 280 11.83 -11.75 -0.78
N GLU A 281 11.82 -13.06 -0.55
CA GLU A 281 12.47 -13.70 0.60
C GLU A 281 13.99 -13.52 0.52
N TYR A 282 14.55 -13.75 -0.67
CA TYR A 282 15.98 -13.53 -0.89
C TYR A 282 16.35 -12.05 -0.76
N GLU A 283 15.57 -11.16 -1.38
CA GLU A 283 15.85 -9.72 -1.37
C GLU A 283 15.64 -9.07 0.01
N CYS A 284 14.84 -9.68 0.87
CA CYS A 284 14.65 -9.25 2.26
C CYS A 284 15.79 -9.62 3.20
N LYS A 285 16.69 -10.54 2.82
CA LYS A 285 17.84 -10.90 3.66
C LYS A 285 18.73 -9.69 3.92
N ALA A 286 19.17 -9.55 5.17
CA ALA A 286 20.12 -8.51 5.55
C ALA A 286 21.39 -8.61 4.70
N ARG A 287 21.87 -7.48 4.18
CA ARG A 287 23.12 -7.45 3.42
C ARG A 287 24.30 -7.36 4.37
N LYS A 288 25.37 -8.08 4.06
CA LYS A 288 26.63 -7.95 4.80
C LYS A 288 27.18 -6.54 4.60
N ASN A 289 27.33 -5.79 5.68
CA ASN A 289 27.95 -4.47 5.65
C ASN A 289 29.45 -4.65 5.34
N ASN A 290 29.88 -4.36 4.12
CA ASN A 290 31.32 -4.34 3.77
C ASN A 290 32.10 -3.18 4.43
N HIS A 291 31.45 -2.36 5.26
CA HIS A 291 32.07 -1.22 5.93
C HIS A 291 32.91 -1.56 7.17
N THR A 292 32.91 -2.80 7.67
CA THR A 292 33.79 -3.23 8.76
C THR A 292 35.19 -3.67 8.32
N LYS A 293 35.50 -3.71 7.02
CA LYS A 293 36.84 -4.08 6.52
C LYS A 293 37.75 -2.90 6.12
N ARG A 294 37.28 -1.64 6.19
CA ARG A 294 38.07 -0.46 5.75
C ARG A 294 38.63 0.44 6.86
N THR A 295 38.41 0.12 8.14
CA THR A 295 38.91 0.94 9.28
C THR A 295 39.93 0.23 10.16
N ARG A 296 40.52 -0.88 9.70
CA ARG A 296 41.71 -1.49 10.31
C ARG A 296 42.82 -1.51 9.28
N LEU A 297 43.47 -0.37 9.07
CA LEU A 297 44.84 -0.22 8.59
C LEU A 297 45.10 1.28 8.42
N ILE A 298 46.04 1.77 9.22
CA ILE A 298 46.75 3.06 9.24
C ILE A 298 46.61 3.67 10.63
N TYR A 299 47.47 3.20 11.53
CA TYR A 299 48.22 3.96 12.54
C TYR A 299 49.29 2.99 13.07
N ILE A 300 50.42 2.93 12.34
CA ILE A 300 51.75 2.77 12.93
C ILE A 300 52.44 4.11 12.64
#